data_AF-A0A367KWR3-F1
#
_entry.id   AF-A0A367KWR3-F1
#
_cell.length_a   1.000
_cell.length_b   1.000
_cell.length_c   1.000
_cell.angle_alpha   90.00
_cell.angle_beta   90.00
_cell.angle_gamma   90.00
#
_symmetry.space_group_name_H-M   'P 1'
#
loop_
_entity.id
_entity.type
_entity.pdbx_description
1 polymer ?
#
loop_
_entity_poly.entity_id
_entity_poly.type
_entity_poly.pdbx_seq_one_letter_code
_entity_poly.pdbx_strand_id
1 'polypeptide(L)'
;MTTRKNKLTSESRDLLATKDLLQAYCQKALDDKLLPNTKEARQKRALTQPRLEELMNKMIASFSGCLSIVDFDGDIDASKTEPINEELRQKIKSKEQELDAVLLKAIDMRRTVPQKQLNIAQEISAVIGQQAEKAEFKVISDEKITTDTVEAYRDTIRLSKHILKASG
;
A
#
# COMPACT_ATOMS: atom_id res chain seq x y z
N MET A 1 28.97 -6.90 11.85
CA MET A 1 28.54 -7.27 10.49
C MET A 1 28.63 -8.79 10.34
N THR A 2 27.51 -9.50 10.47
CA THR A 2 27.44 -10.95 10.23
C THR A 2 26.66 -11.20 8.95
N THR A 3 27.25 -12.04 8.11
CA THR A 3 26.84 -12.39 6.75
C THR A 3 25.41 -12.89 6.66
N ARG A 4 24.50 -12.12 6.02
CA ARG A 4 23.21 -12.57 5.46
C ARG A 4 23.44 -13.51 4.26
N LYS A 5 24.25 -14.57 4.42
CA LYS A 5 24.47 -15.55 3.35
C LYS A 5 23.49 -16.70 3.55
N ASN A 6 22.53 -16.79 2.61
CA ASN A 6 21.73 -17.97 2.28
C ASN A 6 20.87 -18.56 3.41
N LYS A 7 19.92 -17.78 3.95
CA LYS A 7 18.79 -18.39 4.65
C LYS A 7 17.85 -18.98 3.61
N LEU A 8 17.57 -20.27 3.70
CA LEU A 8 16.60 -20.95 2.84
C LEU A 8 15.18 -20.55 3.28
N THR A 9 14.32 -20.20 2.35
CA THR A 9 12.90 -19.93 2.63
C THR A 9 12.15 -21.24 2.81
N SER A 10 11.36 -21.36 3.87
CA SER A 10 10.55 -22.55 4.17
C SER A 10 9.27 -22.13 4.88
N GLU A 11 8.21 -22.90 4.71
CA GLU A 11 6.98 -22.76 5.51
C GLU A 11 7.15 -23.54 6.83
N SER A 12 6.46 -23.12 7.90
CA SER A 12 6.47 -23.84 9.18
C SER A 12 5.85 -25.24 9.06
N ARG A 13 4.86 -25.41 8.17
CA ARG A 13 4.26 -26.71 7.85
C ARG A 13 5.30 -27.71 7.34
N ASP A 14 6.24 -27.27 6.52
CA ASP A 14 7.28 -28.14 5.96
C ASP A 14 8.28 -28.59 7.04
N LEU A 15 8.60 -27.70 7.98
CA LEU A 15 9.45 -28.03 9.13
C LEU A 15 8.76 -29.04 10.06
N LEU A 16 7.46 -28.86 10.31
CA LEU A 16 6.64 -29.79 11.09
C LEU A 16 6.51 -31.15 10.41
N ALA A 17 6.23 -31.18 9.11
CA ALA A 17 6.18 -32.42 8.34
C ALA A 17 7.52 -33.15 8.35
N THR A 18 8.64 -32.42 8.27
CA THR A 18 9.99 -33.00 8.39
C THR A 18 10.22 -33.61 9.77
N LYS A 19 9.76 -32.95 10.84
CA LYS A 19 9.82 -33.49 12.21
C LYS A 19 9.00 -34.76 12.35
N ASP A 20 7.77 -34.78 11.81
CA ASP A 20 6.89 -35.94 11.88
C ASP A 20 7.45 -37.14 11.11
N LEU A 21 8.02 -36.90 9.93
CA LEU A 21 8.72 -37.93 9.14
C LEU A 21 9.94 -38.48 9.87
N LEU A 22 10.74 -37.61 10.48
CA LEU A 22 11.91 -38.00 11.26
C LEU A 22 11.48 -38.86 12.47
N GLN A 23 10.44 -38.44 13.18
CA GLN A 23 9.88 -39.18 14.31
C GLN A 23 9.35 -40.55 13.88
N ALA A 24 8.62 -40.64 12.77
CA ALA A 24 8.12 -41.90 12.24
C ALA A 24 9.26 -42.86 11.84
N TYR A 25 10.32 -42.33 11.21
CA TYR A 25 11.49 -43.12 10.83
C TYR A 25 12.25 -43.65 12.07
N CYS A 26 12.48 -42.77 13.03
CA CYS A 26 13.12 -43.10 14.31
C CYS A 26 12.33 -44.16 15.09
N GLN A 27 11.00 -44.03 15.13
CA GLN A 27 10.12 -45.01 15.76
C GLN A 27 10.18 -46.36 15.06
N LYS A 28 10.12 -46.37 13.73
CA LYS A 28 10.25 -47.61 12.94
C LYS A 28 11.59 -48.29 13.17
N ALA A 29 12.69 -47.55 13.19
CA ALA A 29 14.02 -48.09 13.48
C ALA A 29 14.14 -48.67 14.89
N LEU A 30 13.47 -48.06 15.89
CA LEU A 30 13.37 -48.61 17.24
C LEU A 30 12.55 -49.91 17.25
N ASP A 31 11.42 -49.94 16.53
CA ASP A 31 10.52 -51.08 16.46
C ASP A 31 11.16 -52.28 15.74
N ASP A 32 11.96 -52.03 14.70
CA ASP A 32 12.71 -53.05 13.97
C ASP A 32 13.86 -53.66 14.80
N LYS A 33 14.43 -52.88 15.73
CA LYS A 33 15.55 -53.31 16.59
C LYS A 33 15.10 -53.88 17.93
N LEU A 34 13.93 -53.49 18.43
CA LEU A 34 13.40 -53.89 19.73
C LEU A 34 12.08 -54.65 19.52
N LEU A 35 12.13 -55.98 19.67
CA LEU A 35 10.94 -56.81 19.66
C LEU A 35 9.91 -56.29 20.69
N PRO A 36 8.65 -56.01 20.29
CA PRO A 36 7.74 -55.17 21.06
C PRO A 36 7.29 -55.72 22.43
N ASN A 37 7.58 -57.00 22.75
CA ASN A 37 6.95 -57.71 23.87
C ASN A 37 7.91 -58.28 24.92
N THR A 38 9.20 -57.91 24.93
CA THR A 38 10.09 -58.32 26.02
C THR A 38 10.23 -57.21 27.07
N LYS A 39 10.33 -57.59 28.35
CA LYS A 39 10.57 -56.66 29.48
C LYS A 39 11.85 -55.85 29.27
N GLU A 40 12.87 -56.48 28.69
CA GLU A 40 14.14 -55.86 28.34
C GLU A 40 14.00 -54.83 27.20
N ALA A 41 13.19 -55.13 26.16
CA ALA A 41 12.90 -54.17 25.10
C ALA A 41 12.15 -52.94 25.60
N ARG A 42 11.21 -53.10 26.55
CA ARG A 42 10.49 -51.99 27.18
C ARG A 42 11.43 -51.08 27.99
N GLN A 43 12.34 -51.66 28.77
CA GLN A 43 13.35 -50.89 29.51
C GLN A 43 14.32 -50.17 28.58
N LYS A 44 14.81 -50.85 27.52
CA LYS A 44 15.67 -50.21 26.51
C LYS A 44 14.94 -49.09 25.78
N ARG A 45 13.67 -49.26 25.41
CA ARG A 45 12.88 -48.20 24.77
C ARG A 45 12.70 -46.99 25.68
N ALA A 46 12.36 -47.20 26.96
CA ALA A 46 12.20 -46.13 27.93
C ALA A 46 13.48 -45.28 28.14
N LEU A 47 14.67 -45.89 28.02
CA LEU A 47 15.95 -45.19 28.13
C LEU A 47 16.38 -44.50 26.82
N THR A 48 16.04 -45.11 25.68
CA THR A 48 16.54 -44.65 24.37
C THR A 48 15.63 -43.60 23.74
N GLN A 49 14.32 -43.68 23.98
CA GLN A 49 13.32 -42.81 23.36
C GLN A 49 13.45 -41.33 23.75
N PRO A 50 13.63 -40.95 25.04
CA PRO A 50 13.84 -39.54 25.41
C PRO A 50 15.11 -38.96 24.79
N ARG A 51 16.18 -39.75 24.72
CA ARG A 51 17.45 -39.33 24.14
C ARG A 51 17.36 -39.16 22.63
N LEU A 52 16.55 -39.98 21.96
CA LEU A 52 16.26 -39.86 20.53
C LEU A 52 15.43 -38.60 20.25
N GLU A 53 14.40 -38.34 21.04
CA GLU A 53 13.59 -37.11 20.97
C GLU A 53 14.43 -35.85 21.19
N GLU A 54 15.32 -35.86 22.17
CA GLU A 54 16.25 -34.76 22.41
C GLU A 54 17.16 -34.49 21.20
N LEU A 55 17.71 -35.53 20.59
CA LEU A 55 18.56 -35.42 19.40
C LEU A 55 17.78 -34.91 18.18
N MET A 56 16.56 -35.42 17.97
CA MET A 56 15.67 -34.93 16.91
C MET A 56 15.35 -33.44 17.09
N ASN A 57 15.00 -33.02 18.30
CA ASN A 57 14.69 -31.63 18.60
C ASN A 57 15.91 -30.71 18.39
N LYS A 58 17.12 -31.16 18.77
CA LYS A 58 18.37 -30.43 18.49
C LYS A 58 18.64 -30.30 16.99
N MET A 59 18.39 -31.35 16.23
CA MET A 59 18.56 -31.35 14.77
C MET A 59 17.58 -30.37 14.09
N ILE A 60 16.30 -30.42 14.45
CA ILE A 60 15.28 -29.51 13.93
C ILE A 60 15.58 -28.05 14.31
N ALA A 61 16.02 -27.79 15.54
CA ALA A 61 16.43 -26.45 15.98
C ALA A 61 17.66 -25.93 15.21
N SER A 62 18.60 -26.80 14.87
CA SER A 62 19.73 -26.43 14.02
C SER A 62 19.28 -26.09 12.59
N PHE A 63 18.31 -26.83 12.05
CA PHE A 63 17.76 -26.55 10.73
C PHE A 63 16.98 -25.23 10.71
N SER A 64 16.14 -24.96 11.72
CA SER A 64 15.37 -23.71 11.79
C SER A 64 16.26 -22.47 11.88
N GLY A 65 17.45 -22.57 12.51
CA GLY A 65 18.44 -21.50 12.54
C GLY A 65 18.97 -21.10 11.14
N CYS A 66 18.91 -22.01 10.17
CA CYS A 66 19.29 -21.80 8.78
C CYS A 66 18.12 -21.42 7.86
N LEU A 67 16.89 -21.44 8.37
CA LEU A 67 15.68 -21.11 7.61
C LEU A 67 15.23 -19.67 7.86
N SER A 68 14.58 -19.09 6.86
CA SER A 68 13.68 -17.96 7.02
C SER A 68 12.27 -18.52 6.89
N ILE A 69 11.56 -18.61 8.02
CA ILE A 69 10.17 -19.09 8.03
C ILE A 69 9.30 -17.96 7.48
N VAL A 70 8.58 -18.24 6.40
CA VAL A 70 7.69 -17.29 5.72
C VAL A 70 6.29 -17.86 5.77
N ASP A 71 5.63 -17.74 6.92
CA ASP A 71 4.25 -18.16 7.08
C ASP A 71 3.33 -17.02 6.64
N PHE A 72 2.74 -17.18 5.46
CA PHE A 72 1.55 -16.43 5.06
C PHE A 72 0.40 -17.44 5.04
N ASP A 73 -0.58 -17.26 5.92
CA ASP A 73 -1.86 -17.98 5.93
C ASP A 73 -1.81 -19.51 6.12
N GLY A 74 -1.27 -19.97 7.25
CA GLY A 74 -1.49 -21.33 7.75
C GLY A 74 -2.43 -21.34 8.95
N ASP A 75 -3.44 -22.23 8.95
CA ASP A 75 -4.16 -22.63 10.16
C ASP A 75 -3.16 -23.34 11.11
N ILE A 76 -2.48 -22.56 11.94
CA ILE A 76 -1.56 -23.09 12.94
C ILE A 76 -2.40 -23.71 14.06
N ASP A 77 -2.16 -25.00 14.32
CA ASP A 77 -2.73 -25.75 15.43
C ASP A 77 -2.52 -24.98 16.75
N ALA A 78 -3.62 -24.39 17.26
CA ALA A 78 -3.62 -23.49 18.41
C ALA A 78 -3.15 -24.16 19.72
N SER A 79 -3.00 -25.49 19.72
CA SER A 79 -2.49 -26.26 20.86
C SER A 79 -0.98 -26.17 21.07
N LYS A 80 -0.22 -25.63 20.10
CA LYS A 80 1.27 -25.60 20.13
C LYS A 80 1.90 -24.22 19.92
N THR A 81 1.10 -23.18 19.70
CA THR A 81 1.57 -21.79 19.63
C THR A 81 1.74 -21.19 21.03
N GLU A 82 2.76 -20.34 21.20
CA GLU A 82 2.85 -19.46 22.36
C GLU A 82 1.52 -18.70 22.52
N PRO A 83 1.03 -18.51 23.77
CA PRO A 83 -0.22 -17.81 23.99
C PRO A 83 -0.14 -16.44 23.32
N ILE A 84 -1.08 -16.20 22.39
CA ILE A 84 -1.22 -14.91 21.72
C ILE A 84 -1.32 -13.86 22.82
N ASN A 85 -0.38 -12.92 22.84
CA ASN A 85 -0.47 -11.78 23.73
C ASN A 85 -1.68 -10.96 23.28
N GLU A 86 -2.78 -11.11 24.02
CA GLU A 86 -4.07 -10.51 23.69
C GLU A 86 -4.00 -8.98 23.62
N GLU A 87 -3.06 -8.36 24.36
CA GLU A 87 -2.77 -6.94 24.28
C GLU A 87 -2.19 -6.55 22.91
N LEU A 88 -1.28 -7.38 22.36
CA LEU A 88 -0.73 -7.17 21.01
C LEU A 88 -1.79 -7.40 19.94
N ARG A 89 -2.65 -8.41 20.11
CA ARG A 89 -3.76 -8.68 19.19
C ARG A 89 -4.74 -7.50 19.12
N GLN A 90 -5.09 -6.94 20.28
CA GLN A 90 -5.94 -5.74 20.35
C GLN A 90 -5.26 -4.51 19.73
N LYS A 91 -3.95 -4.34 19.93
CA LYS A 91 -3.18 -3.24 19.29
C LYS A 91 -3.15 -3.37 17.77
N ILE A 92 -2.94 -4.57 17.23
CA ILE A 92 -2.96 -4.81 15.78
C ILE A 92 -4.34 -4.46 15.21
N LYS A 93 -5.40 -5.00 15.82
CA LYS A 93 -6.78 -4.71 15.38
C LYS A 93 -7.13 -3.21 15.46
N SER A 94 -6.66 -2.53 16.50
CA SER A 94 -6.82 -1.08 16.64
C SER A 94 -6.11 -0.31 15.51
N LYS A 95 -4.89 -0.73 15.16
CA LYS A 95 -4.11 -0.10 14.09
C LYS A 95 -4.66 -0.38 12.69
N GLU A 96 -5.21 -1.57 12.47
CA GLU A 96 -5.92 -1.90 11.23
C GLU A 96 -7.16 -1.02 11.05
N GLN A 97 -7.96 -0.85 12.11
CA GLN A 97 -9.13 0.04 12.09
C GLN A 97 -8.73 1.51 11.85
N GLU A 98 -7.64 1.96 12.45
CA GLU A 98 -7.10 3.31 12.23
C GLU A 98 -6.66 3.51 10.77
N LEU A 99 -5.99 2.50 10.19
CA LEU A 99 -5.58 2.52 8.80
C LEU A 99 -6.78 2.57 7.84
N ASP A 100 -7.78 1.73 8.08
CA ASP A 100 -9.01 1.70 7.27
C ASP A 100 -9.75 3.03 7.31
N ALA A 101 -9.86 3.64 8.49
CA ALA A 101 -10.48 4.96 8.64
C ALA A 101 -9.72 6.05 7.88
N VAL A 102 -8.38 6.01 7.89
CA VAL A 102 -7.54 6.94 7.13
C VAL A 102 -7.71 6.73 5.63
N LEU A 103 -7.76 5.48 5.17
CA LEU A 103 -7.95 5.15 3.75
C LEU A 103 -9.31 5.61 3.24
N LEU A 104 -10.39 5.36 3.99
CA LEU A 104 -11.73 5.83 3.64
C LEU A 104 -11.78 7.36 3.53
N LYS A 105 -11.18 8.06 4.50
CA LYS A 105 -11.09 9.53 4.46
C LYS A 105 -10.29 10.02 3.25
N ALA A 106 -9.20 9.36 2.90
CA ALA A 106 -8.40 9.71 1.72
C ALA A 106 -9.18 9.52 0.42
N ILE A 107 -9.97 8.45 0.31
CA ILE A 107 -10.87 8.19 -0.83
C ILE A 107 -11.93 9.29 -0.93
N ASP A 108 -12.58 9.64 0.17
CA ASP A 108 -13.60 10.71 0.19
C ASP A 108 -13.00 12.08 -0.18
N MET A 109 -11.80 12.38 0.31
CA MET A 109 -11.10 13.61 -0.07
C MET A 109 -10.75 13.64 -1.54
N ARG A 110 -10.24 12.54 -2.11
CA ARG A 110 -9.94 12.45 -3.55
C ARG A 110 -11.18 12.66 -4.42
N ARG A 111 -12.36 12.24 -3.95
CA ARG A 111 -13.62 12.45 -4.66
C ARG A 111 -14.15 13.88 -4.50
N THR A 112 -14.12 14.44 -3.30
CA THR A 112 -14.84 15.67 -2.97
C THR A 112 -14.03 16.94 -3.15
N VAL A 113 -12.72 16.92 -2.91
CA VAL A 113 -11.86 18.11 -2.96
C VAL A 113 -11.74 18.66 -4.38
N PRO A 114 -11.48 17.86 -5.43
CA PRO A 114 -11.42 18.38 -6.80
C PRO A 114 -12.73 19.03 -7.24
N GLN A 115 -13.88 18.43 -6.88
CA GLN A 115 -15.18 19.00 -7.21
C GLN A 115 -15.41 20.35 -6.50
N LYS A 116 -15.05 20.46 -5.22
CA LYS A 116 -15.13 21.72 -4.48
C LYS A 116 -14.24 22.81 -5.09
N GLN A 117 -13.01 22.45 -5.47
CA GLN A 117 -12.09 23.37 -6.14
C GLN A 117 -12.62 23.83 -7.49
N LEU A 118 -13.22 22.92 -8.28
CA LEU A 118 -13.85 23.26 -9.55
C LEU A 118 -15.02 24.23 -9.35
N ASN A 119 -15.90 23.97 -8.38
CA ASN A 119 -17.03 24.85 -8.11
C ASN A 119 -16.56 26.26 -7.72
N ILE A 120 -15.55 26.37 -6.85
CA ILE A 120 -14.96 27.66 -6.46
C ILE A 120 -14.35 28.37 -7.67
N ALA A 121 -13.63 27.65 -8.53
CA ALA A 121 -13.05 28.23 -9.75
C ALA A 121 -14.14 28.75 -10.69
N GLN A 122 -15.23 28.01 -10.86
CA GLN A 122 -16.38 28.43 -11.68
C GLN A 122 -17.06 29.69 -11.11
N GLU A 123 -17.25 29.77 -9.79
CA GLU A 123 -17.78 30.97 -9.13
C GLU A 123 -16.89 32.19 -9.35
N ILE A 124 -15.57 32.04 -9.20
CA ILE A 124 -14.60 33.12 -9.46
C ILE A 124 -14.68 33.57 -10.93
N SER A 125 -14.70 32.63 -11.88
CA SER A 125 -14.82 32.95 -13.30
C SER A 125 -16.11 33.68 -13.63
N ALA A 126 -17.24 33.29 -13.03
CA ALA A 126 -18.52 33.96 -13.22
C ALA A 126 -18.49 35.41 -12.68
N VAL A 127 -17.89 35.63 -11.50
CA VAL A 127 -17.74 36.98 -10.93
C VAL A 127 -16.85 37.86 -11.79
N ILE A 128 -15.72 37.34 -12.28
CA ILE A 128 -14.81 38.08 -13.18
C ILE A 128 -15.52 38.43 -14.50
N GLY A 129 -16.27 37.48 -15.08
CA GLY A 129 -17.06 37.72 -16.29
C GLY A 129 -18.07 38.85 -16.12
N GLN A 130 -18.86 38.83 -15.03
CA GLN A 130 -19.81 39.90 -14.73
C GLN A 130 -19.15 41.27 -14.48
N GLN A 131 -17.95 41.29 -13.91
CA GLN A 131 -17.18 42.53 -13.73
C GLN A 131 -16.64 43.06 -15.06
N ALA A 132 -16.16 42.18 -15.94
CA ALA A 132 -15.72 42.55 -17.28
C ALA A 132 -16.86 43.13 -18.12
N GLU A 133 -18.03 42.48 -18.12
CA GLU A 133 -19.23 42.98 -18.81
C GLU A 133 -19.63 44.37 -18.28
N LYS A 134 -19.67 44.57 -16.95
CA LYS A 134 -19.98 45.89 -16.36
C LYS A 134 -18.94 46.97 -16.70
N ALA A 135 -17.69 46.59 -16.89
CA ALA A 135 -16.63 47.51 -17.29
C ALA A 135 -16.77 47.90 -18.78
N GLU A 136 -17.04 46.95 -19.67
CA GLU A 136 -17.30 47.20 -21.09
C GLU A 136 -18.50 48.14 -21.29
N PHE A 137 -19.59 47.93 -20.54
CA PHE A 137 -20.76 48.82 -20.60
C PHE A 137 -20.47 50.25 -20.09
N LYS A 138 -19.53 50.43 -19.14
CA LYS A 138 -19.13 51.77 -18.66
C LYS A 138 -18.25 52.53 -19.66
N VAL A 139 -17.35 51.83 -20.37
CA VAL A 139 -16.45 52.47 -21.33
C VAL A 139 -17.23 52.97 -22.55
N ILE A 140 -18.25 52.25 -22.99
CA ILE A 140 -19.10 52.66 -24.13
C ILE A 140 -20.04 53.82 -23.77
N SER A 141 -20.44 53.97 -22.49
CA SER A 141 -21.35 55.06 -22.09
C SER A 141 -20.68 56.43 -21.95
N ASP A 142 -19.36 56.48 -21.75
CA ASP A 142 -18.62 57.73 -21.54
C ASP A 142 -18.05 58.32 -22.85
N GLU A 143 -17.93 57.53 -23.93
CA GLU A 143 -17.59 58.05 -25.25
C GLU A 143 -18.84 58.42 -26.04
N LYS A 144 -19.37 59.63 -25.78
CA LYS A 144 -20.14 60.35 -26.81
C LYS A 144 -19.19 60.71 -27.95
N ILE A 145 -19.01 59.79 -28.89
CA ILE A 145 -18.37 60.08 -30.19
C ILE A 145 -19.25 61.13 -30.87
N THR A 146 -18.83 62.39 -30.82
CA THR A 146 -19.48 63.47 -31.55
C THR A 146 -19.16 63.30 -33.04
N THR A 147 -20.19 63.44 -33.87
CA THR A 147 -20.14 63.30 -35.34
C THR A 147 -19.02 64.10 -35.99
N ASP A 148 -18.61 65.20 -35.38
CA ASP A 148 -17.53 66.08 -35.84
C ASP A 148 -16.16 65.39 -35.86
N THR A 149 -15.90 64.44 -34.95
CA THR A 149 -14.63 63.68 -34.95
C THR A 149 -14.55 62.69 -36.10
N VAL A 150 -15.67 62.08 -36.49
CA VAL A 150 -15.74 61.13 -37.60
C VAL A 150 -15.56 61.84 -38.95
N GLU A 151 -16.11 63.05 -39.12
CA GLU A 151 -15.90 63.85 -40.33
C GLU A 151 -14.45 64.32 -40.48
N ALA A 152 -13.81 64.75 -39.38
CA ALA A 152 -12.39 65.12 -39.39
C ALA A 152 -11.46 63.96 -39.78
N TYR A 153 -11.72 62.74 -39.29
CA TYR A 153 -10.98 61.54 -39.70
C TYR A 153 -11.23 61.16 -41.16
N ARG A 154 -12.46 61.38 -41.66
CA ARG A 154 -12.80 61.11 -43.07
C ARG A 154 -12.08 62.05 -44.02
N ASP A 155 -11.95 63.33 -43.65
CA ASP A 155 -11.29 64.33 -44.47
C ASP A 155 -9.77 64.19 -44.46
N THR A 156 -9.16 63.80 -43.34
CA THR A 156 -7.73 63.45 -43.30
C THR A 156 -7.41 62.23 -44.18
N ILE A 157 -8.28 61.21 -44.22
CA ILE A 157 -8.09 60.06 -45.12
C ILE A 157 -8.22 60.47 -46.59
N ARG A 158 -9.14 61.39 -46.93
CA ARG A 158 -9.25 61.92 -48.31
C ARG A 158 -8.01 62.70 -48.73
N LEU A 159 -7.51 63.58 -47.85
CA LEU A 159 -6.31 64.36 -48.09
C LEU A 159 -5.09 63.46 -48.29
N SER A 160 -4.90 62.45 -47.43
CA SER A 160 -3.82 61.48 -47.55
C SER A 160 -3.88 60.67 -48.84
N LYS A 161 -5.08 60.27 -49.30
CA LYS A 161 -5.26 59.60 -50.60
C LYS A 161 -4.94 60.50 -51.79
N HIS A 162 -5.25 61.79 -51.71
CA HIS A 162 -4.93 62.74 -52.77
C HIS A 162 -3.43 63.01 -52.87
N ILE A 163 -2.75 63.12 -51.73
CA ILE A 163 -1.29 63.28 -51.67
C ILE A 163 -0.61 62.06 -52.31
N LEU A 164 -1.02 60.84 -51.94
CA LEU A 164 -0.46 59.60 -52.49
C LEU A 164 -0.67 59.44 -54.01
N LYS A 165 -1.79 59.96 -54.55
CA LYS A 165 -2.06 59.96 -55.99
C LYS A 165 -1.30 61.02 -56.79
N ALA A 166 -0.86 62.10 -56.15
CA ALA A 166 -0.08 63.15 -56.80
C ALA A 166 1.43 62.86 -56.80
N SER A 167 1.89 61.88 -56.01
CA SER A 167 3.29 61.51 -55.84
C SER A 167 3.72 60.25 -56.61
N GLY A 168 2.86 59.68 -57.46
CA GLY A 168 3.16 58.54 -58.33
C GLY A 168 2.64 58.79 -59.74
#